data_AF-A0A074ZNJ4-F1
#
_entry.id   AF-A0A074ZNJ4-F1
#
_cell.length_a   1.000
_cell.length_b   1.000
_cell.length_c   1.000
_cell.angle_alpha   90.00
_cell.angle_beta   90.00
_cell.angle_gamma   90.00
#
_symmetry.space_group_name_H-M   'P 1'
#
loop_
_entity.id
_entity.type
_entity.pdbx_description
1 polymer ?
#
loop_
_entity_poly.entity_id
_entity_poly.type
_entity_poly.pdbx_seq_one_letter_code
_entity_poly.pdbx_strand_id
1 'polypeptide(L)'
;MGRTNILYSIVLVGKVSPHVADRREVAGMVIQSFNNHFFKAYFEGLLMQFKPPDQITGLLLIYPYHVVNIIETSFRTMMRILRALNESERIINCYIAHYTEALNKDLPEDEEPRRFTCFDEATMEEISERPTLAPLIHNRILFVKDNLVHRIYRTYEVLPFDMEPVSLNQYDSSESDEKRFLETLSQLIRLGVFLSEEPMKGQEEYVPEIFKMKLTKILRHLREEHPELVPQQ
;
A
#
# COMPACT_ATOMS: atom_id res chain seq x y z
N MET A 1 -38.11 -7.83 -4.62
CA MET A 1 -37.52 -6.61 -4.04
C MET A 1 -36.03 -6.63 -4.31
N GLY A 2 -35.52 -5.73 -5.15
CA GLY A 2 -34.11 -5.71 -5.53
C GLY A 2 -33.25 -5.24 -4.37
N ARG A 3 -32.22 -6.01 -4.00
CA ARG A 3 -31.20 -5.56 -3.04
C ARG A 3 -30.54 -4.32 -3.64
N THR A 4 -30.69 -3.17 -2.98
CA THR A 4 -29.88 -1.99 -3.27
C THR A 4 -28.42 -2.41 -3.15
N ASN A 5 -27.63 -2.16 -4.20
CA ASN A 5 -26.19 -2.46 -4.19
C ASN A 5 -25.52 -1.46 -3.25
N ILE A 6 -25.39 -1.83 -1.98
CA ILE A 6 -24.68 -1.06 -0.96
C ILE A 6 -23.20 -1.04 -1.35
N LEU A 7 -22.65 0.17 -1.47
CA LEU A 7 -21.26 0.42 -1.76
C LEU A 7 -20.48 0.57 -0.44
N TYR A 8 -19.30 -0.04 -0.38
CA TYR A 8 -18.42 -0.03 0.80
C TYR A 8 -17.09 0.61 0.42
N SER A 9 -16.49 1.35 1.37
CA SER A 9 -15.09 1.75 1.34
C SER A 9 -14.35 0.99 2.44
N ILE A 10 -13.23 0.36 2.09
CA ILE A 10 -12.31 -0.23 3.05
C ILE A 10 -10.96 0.48 2.95
N VAL A 11 -10.34 0.71 4.10
CA VAL A 11 -8.96 1.18 4.20
C VAL A 11 -8.12 0.02 4.74
N LEU A 12 -7.22 -0.46 3.90
CA LEU A 12 -6.26 -1.51 4.24
C LEU A 12 -4.89 -0.89 4.45
N VAL A 13 -4.17 -1.35 5.45
CA VAL A 13 -2.75 -1.05 5.66
C VAL A 13 -1.97 -2.35 5.56
N GLY A 14 -0.86 -2.35 4.83
CA GLY A 14 -0.06 -3.56 4.62
C GLY A 14 1.42 -3.25 4.42
N LYS A 15 2.18 -4.28 4.08
CA LYS A 15 3.59 -4.18 3.71
C LYS A 15 3.80 -4.56 2.26
N VAL A 16 4.80 -3.95 1.63
CA VAL A 16 5.29 -4.39 0.32
C VAL A 16 5.85 -5.80 0.47
N SER A 17 5.46 -6.71 -0.40
CA SER A 17 5.91 -8.09 -0.32
C SER A 17 7.41 -8.23 -0.64
N PRO A 18 8.18 -9.14 0.00
CA PRO A 18 9.61 -9.31 -0.24
C PRO A 18 9.98 -9.58 -1.70
N HIS A 19 9.14 -10.31 -2.44
CA HIS A 19 9.36 -10.57 -3.88
C HIS A 19 9.28 -9.32 -4.76
N VAL A 20 8.79 -8.19 -4.22
CA VAL A 20 8.77 -6.87 -4.88
C VAL A 20 9.70 -5.89 -4.18
N ALA A 21 9.84 -5.99 -2.85
CA ALA A 21 10.65 -5.07 -2.05
C ALA A 21 12.16 -5.19 -2.32
N ASP A 22 12.63 -6.37 -2.70
CA ASP A 22 14.04 -6.76 -2.64
C ASP A 22 14.88 -6.46 -3.90
N ARG A 23 14.35 -5.70 -4.86
CA ARG A 23 15.19 -5.25 -6.00
C ARG A 23 16.24 -4.18 -5.60
N ARG A 24 16.47 -3.92 -4.30
CA ARG A 24 17.16 -2.72 -3.77
C ARG A 24 18.67 -2.80 -3.50
N GLU A 25 19.39 -3.81 -3.97
CA GLU A 25 20.87 -3.75 -4.01
C GLU A 25 21.49 -3.68 -5.40
N VAL A 26 20.68 -3.55 -6.46
CA VAL A 26 21.23 -3.30 -7.81
C VAL A 26 21.06 -1.82 -8.18
N ALA A 27 22.05 -1.02 -7.80
CA ALA A 27 22.44 0.22 -8.47
C ALA A 27 21.40 1.37 -8.55
N GLY A 28 21.00 1.92 -7.39
CA GLY A 28 20.77 3.36 -7.16
C GLY A 28 19.76 4.18 -7.99
N MET A 29 19.25 3.73 -9.14
CA MET A 29 18.41 4.55 -10.04
C MET A 29 17.26 3.82 -10.73
N VAL A 30 17.12 2.49 -10.62
CA VAL A 30 16.19 1.70 -11.48
C VAL A 30 15.00 1.05 -10.74
N ILE A 31 15.00 1.09 -9.40
CA ILE A 31 14.15 0.20 -8.60
C ILE A 31 12.74 0.75 -8.37
N GLN A 32 12.62 2.07 -8.34
CA GLN A 32 11.36 2.74 -8.06
C GLN A 32 10.36 2.62 -9.22
N SER A 33 10.83 2.84 -10.45
CA SER A 33 10.02 2.64 -11.66
C SER A 33 9.59 1.19 -11.85
N PHE A 34 10.44 0.23 -11.45
CA PHE A 34 10.12 -1.20 -11.56
C PHE A 34 9.06 -1.65 -10.55
N ASN A 35 9.16 -1.24 -9.28
CA ASN A 35 8.15 -1.57 -8.28
C ASN A 35 6.79 -0.98 -8.66
N ASN A 36 6.77 0.25 -9.17
CA ASN A 36 5.56 0.90 -9.66
C ASN A 36 4.89 0.10 -10.79
N HIS A 37 5.68 -0.54 -11.66
CA HIS A 37 5.12 -1.36 -12.73
C HIS A 37 4.45 -2.63 -12.19
N PHE A 38 5.04 -3.33 -11.22
CA PHE A 38 4.43 -4.52 -10.61
C PHE A 38 3.12 -4.19 -9.88
N PHE A 39 3.13 -3.13 -9.07
CA PHE A 39 1.93 -2.64 -8.41
C PHE A 39 0.85 -2.27 -9.40
N LYS A 40 1.19 -1.48 -10.41
CA LYS A 40 0.26 -1.06 -11.45
C LYS A 40 -0.29 -2.24 -12.24
N ALA A 41 0.56 -3.18 -12.68
CA ALA A 41 0.15 -4.34 -13.46
C ALA A 41 -0.78 -5.28 -12.68
N TYR A 42 -0.46 -5.57 -11.41
CA TYR A 42 -1.32 -6.39 -10.56
C TYR A 42 -2.70 -5.74 -10.36
N PHE A 43 -2.71 -4.47 -9.96
CA PHE A 43 -3.98 -3.78 -9.71
C PHE A 43 -4.76 -3.55 -11.01
N GLU A 44 -4.13 -3.17 -12.13
CA GLU A 44 -4.81 -3.08 -13.43
C GLU A 44 -5.42 -4.43 -13.85
N GLY A 45 -4.66 -5.52 -13.71
CA GLY A 45 -5.16 -6.88 -13.98
C GLY A 45 -6.31 -7.30 -13.07
N LEU A 46 -6.27 -6.90 -11.79
CA LEU A 46 -7.36 -7.14 -10.85
C LEU A 46 -8.59 -6.30 -11.22
N LEU A 47 -8.41 -5.01 -11.49
CA LEU A 47 -9.48 -4.06 -11.83
C LEU A 47 -10.21 -4.47 -13.11
N MET A 48 -9.47 -4.95 -14.12
CA MET A 48 -10.04 -5.44 -15.39
C MET A 48 -11.04 -6.60 -15.21
N GLN A 49 -10.95 -7.36 -14.11
CA GLN A 49 -11.88 -8.45 -13.82
C GLN A 49 -13.26 -7.97 -13.34
N PHE A 50 -13.40 -6.69 -13.00
CA PHE A 50 -14.62 -6.14 -12.40
C PHE A 50 -15.23 -5.04 -13.27
N LYS A 51 -16.36 -5.35 -13.89
CA LYS A 51 -17.13 -4.43 -14.74
C LYS A 51 -18.26 -3.75 -13.96
N PRO A 52 -18.79 -2.60 -14.43
CA PRO A 52 -19.96 -1.97 -13.80
C PRO A 52 -21.13 -2.94 -13.63
N PRO A 53 -21.86 -2.92 -12.49
CA PRO A 53 -21.76 -1.97 -11.38
C PRO A 53 -20.69 -2.33 -10.31
N ASP A 54 -20.03 -3.48 -10.43
CA ASP A 54 -19.06 -4.03 -9.47
C ASP A 54 -17.64 -3.44 -9.63
N GLN A 55 -17.51 -2.35 -10.41
CA GLN A 55 -16.24 -1.67 -10.63
C GLN A 55 -15.56 -1.33 -9.29
N ILE A 56 -14.24 -1.40 -9.29
CA ILE A 56 -13.43 -1.01 -8.15
C ILE A 56 -12.94 0.41 -8.41
N THR A 57 -13.13 1.28 -7.44
CA THR A 57 -12.52 2.62 -7.40
C THR A 57 -11.73 2.76 -6.11
N GLY A 58 -10.81 3.73 -6.02
CA GLY A 58 -9.99 3.85 -4.83
C GLY A 58 -8.63 4.47 -5.05
N LEU A 59 -7.75 4.26 -4.07
CA LEU A 59 -6.42 4.83 -4.04
C LEU A 59 -5.46 3.91 -3.30
N LEU A 60 -4.37 3.53 -3.96
CA LEU A 60 -3.23 2.84 -3.38
C LEU A 60 -2.07 3.82 -3.21
N LEU A 61 -1.69 4.06 -1.96
CA LEU A 61 -0.50 4.81 -1.56
C LEU A 61 0.61 3.83 -1.23
N ILE A 62 1.76 3.97 -1.89
CA ILE A 62 2.92 3.10 -1.67
C ILE A 62 4.03 3.91 -1.00
N TYR A 63 4.30 3.58 0.25
CA TYR A 63 5.47 4.00 1.01
C TYR A 63 6.54 2.90 0.90
N PRO A 64 7.85 3.19 1.07
CA PRO A 64 8.94 2.28 0.70
C PRO A 64 8.76 0.81 1.10
N TYR A 65 8.25 0.54 2.31
CA TYR A 65 7.94 -0.81 2.80
C TYR A 65 6.48 -1.02 3.20
N HIS A 66 5.64 0.00 3.10
CA HIS A 66 4.29 0.00 3.63
C HIS A 66 3.30 0.49 2.58
N VAL A 67 2.06 0.04 2.64
CA VAL A 67 1.02 0.53 1.75
C VAL A 67 -0.22 0.93 2.52
N VAL A 68 -0.94 1.90 1.97
CA VAL A 68 -2.31 2.20 2.35
C VAL A 68 -3.17 2.02 1.11
N ASN A 69 -4.12 1.09 1.15
CA ASN A 69 -5.00 0.77 0.04
C ASN A 69 -6.45 1.07 0.41
N ILE A 70 -7.02 2.08 -0.23
CA ILE A 70 -8.41 2.48 -0.09
C ILE A 70 -9.17 1.88 -1.27
N ILE A 71 -10.16 1.03 -0.99
CA ILE A 71 -10.94 0.32 -2.02
C ILE A 71 -12.42 0.60 -1.84
N GLU A 72 -13.08 1.05 -2.89
CA GLU A 72 -14.52 1.29 -2.95
C GLU A 72 -15.19 0.32 -3.93
N THR A 73 -16.06 -0.55 -3.43
CA THR A 73 -16.75 -1.55 -4.27
C THR A 73 -17.95 -2.18 -3.54
N SER A 74 -18.68 -3.06 -4.23
CA SER A 74 -19.77 -3.83 -3.64
C SER A 74 -19.22 -4.86 -2.64
N PHE A 75 -20.03 -5.26 -1.67
CA PHE A 75 -19.63 -6.28 -0.68
C PHE A 75 -19.11 -7.58 -1.34
N ARG A 76 -19.75 -8.01 -2.43
CA ARG A 76 -19.36 -9.24 -3.15
C ARG A 76 -17.94 -9.13 -3.71
N THR A 77 -17.65 -8.02 -4.39
CA THR A 77 -16.31 -7.77 -4.96
C THR A 77 -15.28 -7.56 -3.87
N MET A 78 -15.64 -6.83 -2.80
CA MET A 78 -14.79 -6.63 -1.62
C MET A 78 -14.29 -7.97 -1.06
N MET A 79 -15.21 -8.90 -0.81
CA MET A 79 -14.85 -10.22 -0.28
C MET A 79 -13.98 -11.04 -1.25
N ARG A 80 -14.11 -10.85 -2.57
CA ARG A 80 -13.23 -11.51 -3.55
C ARG A 80 -11.81 -10.95 -3.47
N ILE A 81 -11.66 -9.63 -3.36
CA ILE A 81 -10.35 -8.97 -3.23
C ILE A 81 -9.67 -9.44 -1.95
N LEU A 82 -10.37 -9.39 -0.81
CA LEU A 82 -9.80 -9.80 0.48
C LEU A 82 -9.34 -11.27 0.48
N ARG A 83 -10.09 -12.16 -0.17
CA ARG A 83 -9.68 -13.57 -0.34
C ARG A 83 -8.45 -13.71 -1.23
N ALA A 84 -8.38 -12.97 -2.34
CA ALA A 84 -7.21 -13.00 -3.23
C ALA A 84 -5.95 -12.48 -2.55
N LEU A 85 -6.07 -11.40 -1.75
CA LEU A 85 -4.98 -10.87 -0.93
C LEU A 85 -4.54 -11.89 0.13
N ASN A 86 -5.49 -12.51 0.84
CA ASN A 86 -5.18 -13.51 1.86
C ASN A 86 -4.52 -14.77 1.28
N GLU A 87 -4.97 -15.23 0.12
CA GLU A 87 -4.36 -16.39 -0.56
C GLU A 87 -2.94 -16.07 -1.06
N SER A 88 -2.73 -14.88 -1.61
CA SER A 88 -1.40 -14.41 -2.00
C SER A 88 -0.46 -14.37 -0.79
N GLU A 89 -0.92 -13.78 0.32
CA GLU A 89 -0.16 -13.73 1.57
C GLU A 89 0.17 -15.13 2.10
N ARG A 90 -0.79 -16.07 2.05
CA ARG A 90 -0.55 -17.47 2.44
C ARG A 90 0.56 -18.11 1.60
N ILE A 91 0.51 -17.96 0.28
CA ILE A 91 1.52 -18.52 -0.63
C ILE A 91 2.89 -17.91 -0.34
N ILE A 92 2.98 -16.59 -0.22
CA ILE A 92 4.24 -15.90 0.09
C ILE A 92 4.80 -16.35 1.45
N ASN A 93 3.96 -16.49 2.47
CA ASN A 93 4.38 -16.99 3.78
C ASN A 93 4.91 -18.43 3.73
N CYS A 94 4.37 -19.28 2.84
CA CYS A 94 4.93 -20.62 2.62
C CYS A 94 6.35 -20.55 2.05
N TYR A 95 6.61 -19.67 1.07
CA TYR A 95 7.98 -19.46 0.57
C TYR A 95 8.90 -18.95 1.69
N ILE A 96 8.49 -17.94 2.45
CA ILE A 96 9.28 -17.41 3.57
C ILE A 96 9.60 -18.52 4.59
N ALA A 97 8.61 -19.34 4.98
CA ALA A 97 8.81 -20.42 5.92
C ALA A 97 9.80 -21.47 5.40
N HIS A 98 9.66 -21.87 4.13
CA HIS A 98 10.57 -22.82 3.49
C HIS A 98 12.02 -22.30 3.47
N TYR A 99 12.22 -21.03 3.11
CA TYR A 99 13.54 -20.40 3.15
C TYR A 99 14.09 -20.30 4.56
N THR A 100 13.25 -19.93 5.53
CA THR A 100 13.66 -19.83 6.94
C THR A 100 14.10 -21.20 7.47
N GLU A 101 13.40 -22.27 7.12
CA GLU A 101 13.78 -23.63 7.48
C GLU A 101 15.10 -24.03 6.82
N ALA A 102 15.27 -23.77 5.53
CA ALA A 102 16.52 -24.06 4.81
C ALA A 102 17.71 -23.27 5.37
N LEU A 103 17.51 -21.99 5.72
CA LEU A 103 18.54 -21.12 6.32
C LEU A 103 19.02 -21.60 7.69
N ASN A 104 18.16 -22.29 8.43
CA ASN A 104 18.41 -22.70 9.81
C ASN A 104 18.61 -24.21 9.97
N LYS A 105 18.56 -24.98 8.88
CA LYS A 105 18.60 -26.45 8.91
C LYS A 105 19.86 -27.01 9.58
N ASP A 106 20.99 -26.35 9.36
CA ASP A 106 22.30 -26.76 9.86
C ASP A 106 22.83 -25.81 10.96
N LEU A 107 21.94 -25.00 11.56
CA LEU A 107 22.32 -24.08 12.62
C LEU A 107 22.48 -24.83 13.96
N PRO A 108 23.57 -24.63 14.72
CA PRO A 108 23.69 -25.19 16.06
C PRO A 108 22.55 -24.76 16.98
N GLU A 109 22.07 -25.64 17.86
CA GLU A 109 20.96 -25.35 18.80
C GLU A 109 21.27 -24.17 19.75
N ASP A 110 22.55 -23.85 19.93
CA ASP A 110 23.04 -22.77 20.80
C ASP A 110 23.06 -21.38 20.11
N GLU A 111 22.81 -21.33 18.79
CA GLU A 111 22.83 -20.09 18.00
C GLU A 111 21.43 -19.53 17.74
N GLU A 112 21.31 -18.21 17.67
CA GLU A 112 20.03 -17.55 17.36
C GLU A 112 19.60 -17.85 15.91
N PRO A 113 18.31 -18.19 15.67
CA PRO A 113 17.80 -18.45 14.34
C PRO A 113 18.03 -17.26 13.40
N ARG A 114 18.64 -17.55 12.25
CA ARG A 114 18.80 -16.61 11.15
C ARG A 114 17.42 -16.22 10.63
N ARG A 115 17.19 -14.91 10.55
CA ARG A 115 15.92 -14.36 10.04
C ARG A 115 15.95 -14.35 8.52
N PHE A 116 14.81 -14.63 7.91
CA PHE A 116 14.60 -14.39 6.49
C PHE A 116 14.79 -12.90 6.18
N THR A 117 15.65 -12.60 5.20
CA THR A 117 15.92 -11.24 4.73
C THR A 117 15.40 -11.01 3.32
N CYS A 118 15.57 -11.98 2.42
CA CYS A 118 15.32 -11.84 0.98
C CYS A 118 15.11 -13.19 0.28
N PHE A 119 14.51 -13.13 -0.91
CA PHE A 119 14.46 -14.27 -1.85
C PHE A 119 15.65 -14.19 -2.81
N ASP A 120 16.12 -15.33 -3.32
CA ASP A 120 17.09 -15.33 -4.42
C ASP A 120 16.45 -14.90 -5.76
N GLU A 121 17.29 -14.50 -6.71
CA GLU A 121 16.88 -13.96 -8.00
C GLU A 121 16.02 -14.95 -8.82
N ALA A 122 16.36 -16.26 -8.78
CA ALA A 122 15.63 -17.30 -9.50
C ALA A 122 14.20 -17.47 -8.96
N THR A 123 14.04 -17.43 -7.65
CA THR A 123 12.73 -17.53 -6.98
C THR A 123 11.92 -16.26 -7.17
N MET A 124 12.58 -15.10 -7.17
CA MET A 124 11.90 -13.85 -7.52
C MET A 124 11.39 -13.87 -8.96
N GLU A 125 12.15 -14.42 -9.91
CA GLU A 125 11.72 -14.61 -11.30
C GLU A 125 10.51 -15.54 -11.37
N GLU A 126 10.57 -16.72 -10.73
CA GLU A 126 9.46 -17.68 -10.67
C GLU A 126 8.18 -17.06 -10.06
N ILE A 127 8.32 -16.30 -8.97
CA ILE A 127 7.21 -15.62 -8.30
C ILE A 127 6.66 -14.49 -9.19
N SER A 128 7.52 -13.77 -9.90
CA SER A 128 7.13 -12.67 -10.78
C SER A 128 6.34 -13.13 -12.02
N GLU A 129 6.58 -14.35 -12.48
CA GLU A 129 5.80 -14.99 -13.55
C GLU A 129 4.38 -15.38 -13.12
N ARG A 130 4.04 -15.26 -11.82
CA ARG A 130 2.69 -15.50 -11.28
C ARG A 130 1.94 -14.18 -11.11
N PRO A 131 1.23 -13.67 -12.15
CA PRO A 131 0.54 -12.38 -12.09
C PRO A 131 -0.61 -12.33 -11.07
N THR A 132 -0.97 -13.47 -10.48
CA THR A 132 -2.03 -13.59 -9.48
C THR A 132 -1.56 -13.27 -8.05
N LEU A 133 -0.25 -13.23 -7.79
CA LEU A 133 0.28 -12.93 -6.47
C LEU A 133 0.27 -11.42 -6.20
N ALA A 134 -0.40 -11.05 -5.12
CA ALA A 134 -0.45 -9.66 -4.70
C ALA A 134 0.95 -9.16 -4.31
N PRO A 135 1.35 -7.94 -4.71
CA PRO A 135 2.61 -7.31 -4.29
C PRO A 135 2.58 -6.85 -2.83
N LEU A 136 1.63 -7.36 -2.03
CA LEU A 136 1.26 -6.91 -0.69
C LEU A 136 1.12 -8.09 0.26
N ILE A 137 1.63 -7.92 1.48
CA ILE A 137 1.47 -8.86 2.59
C ILE A 137 1.05 -8.13 3.87
N HIS A 138 0.63 -8.90 4.88
CA HIS A 138 0.22 -8.37 6.18
C HIS A 138 -0.87 -7.32 6.08
N ASN A 139 -1.82 -7.54 5.17
CA ASN A 139 -2.93 -6.63 4.97
C ASN A 139 -3.83 -6.65 6.23
N ARG A 140 -4.04 -5.47 6.80
CA ARG A 140 -4.89 -5.24 7.98
C ARG A 140 -5.96 -4.22 7.63
N ILE A 141 -7.18 -4.51 8.08
CA ILE A 141 -8.31 -3.60 7.91
C ILE A 141 -8.20 -2.51 8.98
N LEU A 142 -7.93 -1.29 8.56
CA LEU A 142 -7.91 -0.13 9.45
C LEU A 142 -9.32 0.42 9.66
N PHE A 143 -10.10 0.50 8.59
CA PHE A 143 -11.41 1.12 8.62
C PHE A 143 -12.33 0.54 7.53
N VAL A 144 -13.62 0.40 7.85
CA VAL A 144 -14.67 0.01 6.92
C VAL A 144 -15.80 1.02 7.03
N LYS A 145 -16.20 1.59 5.90
CA LYS A 145 -17.39 2.43 5.77
C LYS A 145 -18.38 1.74 4.86
N ASP A 146 -19.61 1.58 5.32
CA ASP A 146 -20.71 1.07 4.53
C ASP A 146 -21.59 2.20 3.98
N ASN A 147 -22.57 1.81 3.17
CA ASN A 147 -23.64 2.67 2.67
C ASN A 147 -23.17 3.99 2.07
N LEU A 148 -22.12 3.92 1.25
CA LEU A 148 -21.66 5.06 0.48
C LEU A 148 -22.74 5.52 -0.50
N VAL A 149 -23.19 6.77 -0.33
CA VAL A 149 -24.18 7.41 -1.21
C VAL A 149 -23.63 7.59 -2.63
N HIS A 150 -22.34 7.91 -2.74
CA HIS A 150 -21.59 8.02 -3.98
C HIS A 150 -20.15 7.57 -3.75
N ARG A 151 -19.48 7.12 -4.82
CA ARG A 151 -18.04 6.81 -4.81
C ARG A 151 -17.26 8.10 -4.56
N ILE A 152 -16.32 8.07 -3.64
CA ILE A 152 -15.41 9.20 -3.38
C ILE A 152 -14.38 9.27 -4.53
N TYR A 153 -13.94 8.10 -5.02
CA TYR A 153 -13.00 7.98 -6.13
C TYR A 153 -13.73 7.57 -7.40
N ARG A 154 -13.46 8.20 -8.55
CA ARG A 154 -14.07 7.77 -9.83
C ARG A 154 -13.27 6.68 -10.54
N THR A 155 -11.97 6.64 -10.31
CA THR A 155 -11.02 5.64 -10.82
C THR A 155 -10.28 4.99 -9.67
N TYR A 156 -9.53 3.92 -9.94
CA TYR A 156 -8.60 3.35 -8.97
C TYR A 156 -7.20 3.84 -9.29
N GLU A 157 -6.57 4.55 -8.35
CA GLU A 157 -5.28 5.19 -8.58
C GLU A 157 -4.15 4.57 -7.78
N VAL A 158 -2.96 4.56 -8.37
CA VAL A 158 -1.72 4.08 -7.73
C VAL A 158 -0.76 5.25 -7.63
N LEU A 159 -0.37 5.58 -6.41
CA LEU A 159 0.50 6.71 -6.07
C LEU A 159 1.67 6.23 -5.22
N PRO A 160 2.85 6.06 -5.84
CA PRO A 160 4.07 5.75 -5.13
C PRO A 160 4.74 7.01 -4.60
N PHE A 161 5.21 6.95 -3.36
CA PHE A 161 6.01 7.99 -2.74
C PHE A 161 7.50 7.74 -2.99
N ASP A 162 8.16 8.76 -3.53
CA ASP A 162 9.61 8.79 -3.64
C ASP A 162 10.22 9.33 -2.34
N MET A 163 10.41 8.41 -1.39
CA MET A 163 11.05 8.68 -0.11
C MET A 163 12.07 7.59 0.21
N GLU A 164 13.15 7.97 0.87
CA GLU A 164 14.06 7.00 1.44
C GLU A 164 13.36 6.22 2.56
N PRO A 165 13.54 4.90 2.64
CA PRO A 165 13.01 4.13 3.74
C PRO A 165 13.66 4.58 5.05
N VAL A 166 12.88 5.22 5.93
CA VAL A 166 13.38 5.56 7.26
C VAL A 166 13.61 4.27 8.03
N SER A 167 14.82 4.11 8.58
CA SER A 167 15.14 2.94 9.40
C SER A 167 14.34 3.07 10.70
N LEU A 168 13.36 2.17 10.91
CA LEU A 168 12.60 2.14 12.17
C LEU A 168 13.51 1.93 13.39
N ASN A 169 14.73 1.42 13.19
CA ASN A 169 15.74 1.28 14.23
C ASN A 169 16.39 2.63 14.64
N GLN A 170 16.19 3.69 13.86
CA GLN A 170 16.58 5.07 14.20
C GLN A 170 15.48 5.81 14.97
N TYR A 171 14.24 5.29 14.98
CA TYR A 171 13.20 5.76 15.88
C TYR A 171 13.49 5.24 17.28
N ASP A 172 14.24 6.03 18.04
CA ASP A 172 14.58 5.74 19.43
C ASP A 172 13.31 5.38 20.23
N SER A 173 13.24 4.13 20.69
CA SER A 173 12.13 3.54 21.45
C SER A 173 11.98 4.11 22.87
N SER A 174 12.72 5.17 23.20
CA SER A 174 12.68 5.86 24.48
C SER A 174 11.44 6.75 24.64
N GLU A 175 10.73 7.03 23.54
CA GLU A 175 9.55 7.87 23.53
C GLU A 175 8.26 7.09 23.86
N SER A 176 7.43 7.62 24.77
CA SER A 176 6.20 6.93 25.15
C SER A 176 5.22 6.85 23.97
N ASP A 177 4.54 5.71 23.83
CA ASP A 177 3.53 5.49 22.79
C ASP A 177 2.44 6.59 22.79
N GLU A 178 2.14 7.14 23.98
CA GLU A 178 1.20 8.25 24.15
C GLU A 178 1.69 9.53 23.47
N LYS A 179 2.98 9.89 23.63
CA LYS A 179 3.56 11.06 22.96
C LYS A 179 3.55 10.88 21.45
N ARG A 180 3.94 9.71 20.95
CA ARG A 180 3.92 9.37 19.52
C ARG A 180 2.52 9.42 18.93
N PHE A 181 1.53 8.90 19.67
CA PHE A 181 0.14 8.96 19.26
C PHE A 181 -0.36 10.41 19.15
N LEU A 182 -0.06 11.25 20.14
CA LEU A 182 -0.44 12.67 20.15
C LEU A 182 0.25 13.46 19.02
N GLU A 183 1.52 13.18 18.75
CA GLU A 183 2.26 13.81 17.64
C GLU A 183 1.68 13.40 16.28
N THR A 184 1.41 12.10 16.10
CA THR A 184 0.78 11.59 14.88
C THR A 184 -0.62 12.19 14.69
N LEU A 185 -1.43 12.25 15.76
CA LEU A 185 -2.76 12.86 15.72
C LEU A 185 -2.67 14.35 15.36
N SER A 186 -1.72 15.07 15.96
CA SER A 186 -1.47 16.49 15.67
C SER A 186 -1.07 16.71 14.22
N GLN A 187 -0.16 15.88 13.68
CA GLN A 187 0.23 15.91 12.27
C GLN A 187 -0.96 15.63 11.35
N LEU A 188 -1.79 14.63 11.66
CA LEU A 188 -3.00 14.31 10.90
C LEU A 188 -4.02 15.45 10.93
N ILE A 189 -4.21 16.11 12.07
CA ILE A 189 -5.11 17.27 12.19
C ILE A 189 -4.58 18.43 11.35
N ARG A 190 -3.29 18.76 11.45
CA ARG A 190 -2.68 19.85 10.67
C ARG A 190 -2.75 19.58 9.17
N LEU A 191 -2.50 18.33 8.75
CA LEU A 191 -2.69 17.89 7.38
C LEU A 191 -4.15 18.05 6.94
N GLY A 192 -5.10 17.66 7.79
CA GLY A 192 -6.53 17.82 7.52
C GLY A 192 -6.94 19.29 7.34
N VAL A 193 -6.41 20.19 8.18
CA VAL A 193 -6.62 21.64 8.07
C VAL A 193 -6.03 22.17 6.76
N PHE A 194 -4.77 21.84 6.46
CA PHE A 194 -4.11 22.25 5.22
C PHE A 194 -4.89 21.81 3.97
N LEU A 195 -5.31 20.54 3.92
CA LEU A 195 -6.10 20.00 2.82
C LEU A 195 -7.51 20.63 2.72
N SER A 196 -8.06 21.13 3.83
CA SER A 196 -9.35 21.82 3.84
C SER A 196 -9.25 23.27 3.35
N GLU A 197 -8.09 23.90 3.53
CA GLU A 197 -7.79 25.26 3.10
C GLU A 197 -7.37 25.32 1.63
N GLU A 198 -6.73 24.27 1.10
CA GLU A 198 -6.47 24.09 -0.34
C GLU A 198 -7.81 23.91 -1.10
N PRO A 199 -8.24 24.92 -1.89
CA PRO A 199 -9.55 24.86 -2.53
C PRO A 199 -9.51 23.82 -3.67
N MET A 200 -10.21 22.70 -3.50
CA MET A 200 -10.61 21.81 -4.61
C MET A 200 -11.67 22.47 -5.53
N LYS A 201 -11.67 23.80 -5.64
CA LYS A 201 -12.68 24.55 -6.41
C LYS A 201 -12.26 24.57 -7.88
N GLY A 202 -13.18 24.13 -8.75
CA GLY A 202 -13.14 24.47 -10.18
C GLY A 202 -13.05 23.32 -11.17
N GLN A 203 -13.57 22.12 -10.88
CA GLN A 203 -13.78 21.12 -11.93
C GLN A 203 -15.23 20.65 -11.96
N GLU A 204 -15.94 21.05 -13.01
CA GLU A 204 -17.27 20.51 -13.35
C GLU A 204 -17.17 19.03 -13.79
N GLU A 205 -16.01 18.62 -14.33
CA GLU A 205 -15.75 17.26 -14.79
C GLU A 205 -14.44 16.69 -14.21
N TYR A 206 -14.49 15.44 -13.75
CA TYR A 206 -13.33 14.73 -13.21
C TYR A 206 -12.48 14.18 -14.35
N VAL A 207 -11.24 14.64 -14.37
CA VAL A 207 -10.20 14.10 -15.25
C VAL A 207 -9.16 13.43 -14.34
N PRO A 208 -9.01 12.09 -14.39
CA PRO A 208 -8.10 11.34 -13.52
C PRO A 208 -6.67 11.91 -13.51
N GLU A 209 -6.17 12.32 -14.67
CA GLU A 209 -4.84 12.89 -14.85
C GLU A 209 -4.69 14.24 -14.13
N ILE A 210 -5.74 15.07 -14.15
CA ILE A 210 -5.76 16.34 -13.43
C ILE A 210 -5.85 16.11 -11.93
N PHE A 211 -6.64 15.13 -11.50
CA PHE A 211 -6.73 14.75 -10.08
C PHE A 211 -5.37 14.24 -9.58
N LYS A 212 -4.71 13.34 -10.31
CA LYS A 212 -3.33 12.90 -10.02
C LYS A 212 -2.36 14.07 -9.97
N MET A 213 -2.39 14.94 -10.97
CA MET A 213 -1.49 16.08 -11.06
C MET A 213 -1.70 17.03 -9.87
N LYS A 214 -2.95 17.32 -9.51
CA LYS A 214 -3.28 18.16 -8.35
C LYS A 214 -2.87 17.49 -7.05
N LEU A 215 -3.18 16.22 -6.84
CA LEU A 215 -2.78 15.51 -5.62
C LEU A 215 -1.26 15.38 -5.52
N THR A 216 -0.56 15.08 -6.62
CA THR A 216 0.90 15.08 -6.68
C THR A 216 1.47 16.46 -6.38
N LYS A 217 0.82 17.53 -6.86
CA LYS A 217 1.21 18.91 -6.58
C LYS A 217 1.01 19.27 -5.11
N ILE A 218 -0.13 18.93 -4.52
CA ILE A 218 -0.41 19.10 -3.09
C ILE A 218 0.61 18.34 -2.26
N LEU A 219 0.90 17.08 -2.59
CA LEU A 219 1.89 16.26 -1.89
C LEU A 219 3.32 16.81 -2.05
N ARG A 220 3.63 17.41 -3.20
CA ARG A 220 4.92 18.09 -3.42
C ARG A 220 5.02 19.38 -2.62
N HIS A 221 3.98 20.21 -2.62
CA HIS A 221 3.91 21.42 -1.78
C HIS A 221 3.99 21.06 -0.29
N LEU A 222 3.32 20.00 0.16
CA LEU A 222 3.45 19.50 1.52
C LEU A 222 4.91 19.18 1.86
N ARG A 223 5.67 18.62 0.93
CA ARG A 223 7.09 18.31 1.15
C ARG A 223 7.99 19.55 1.12
N GLU A 224 7.69 20.52 0.26
CA GLU A 224 8.55 21.70 0.01
C GLU A 224 8.25 22.85 0.98
N GLU A 225 6.97 23.11 1.26
CA GLU A 225 6.50 24.27 2.02
C GLU A 225 6.10 23.91 3.46
N HIS A 226 5.68 22.67 3.71
CA HIS A 226 5.22 22.20 5.02
C HIS A 226 5.91 20.89 5.47
N PRO A 227 7.25 20.84 5.49
CA PRO A 227 8.00 19.63 5.81
C PRO A 227 7.68 19.10 7.21
N GLU A 228 7.12 19.90 8.12
CA GLU A 228 6.64 19.50 9.45
C GLU A 228 5.40 18.60 9.42
N LEU A 229 4.66 18.56 8.31
CA LEU A 229 3.49 17.71 8.10
C LEU A 229 3.83 16.37 7.47
N VAL A 230 5.06 16.25 6.96
CA VAL A 230 5.65 15.01 6.49
C VAL A 230 6.52 14.47 7.63
N PRO A 231 6.50 13.17 7.96
CA PRO A 231 7.41 12.61 8.95
C PRO A 231 8.86 12.97 8.57
N GLN A 232 9.51 13.80 9.39
CA GLN A 232 10.90 14.19 9.17
C GLN A 232 11.85 13.05 9.58
N GLN A 233 12.97 12.97 8.88
CA GLN A 233 14.03 11.96 9.04
C GLN A 233 14.65 11.97 10.44
#